data_AF-A0A2D9F6A3-F1
#
_entry.id   AF-A0A2D9F6A3-F1
#
_cell.length_a   1.000
_cell.length_b   1.000
_cell.length_c   1.000
_cell.angle_alpha   90.00
_cell.angle_beta   90.00
_cell.angle_gamma   90.00
#
_symmetry.space_group_name_H-M   'P 1'
#
loop_
_entity.id
_entity.type
_entity.pdbx_description
1 polymer ?
#
loop_
_entity_poly.entity_id
_entity_poly.type
_entity_poly.pdbx_seq_one_letter_code
_entity_poly.pdbx_strand_id
1 'polypeptide(L)'
;MRQVIEKIREISERLRHCRRGGVAVFLAFAIIPAIGFIGIGTDIARAHLVKSRLSSALDAAALAGGRSFFLTTRDADIDMFFSANFPPGYLGATVTGPIKNPDIDNETLELTASAVIPTSFMRVLGFEELKVSAFSQVK
;
A
#
# COMPACT_ATOMS: atom_id res chain seq x y z
N MET A 1 13.97 -35.30 -28.88
CA MET A 1 12.90 -35.36 -27.85
C MET A 1 12.96 -36.61 -26.97
N ARG A 2 13.03 -37.85 -27.50
CA ARG A 2 13.09 -39.09 -26.67
C ARG A 2 14.23 -39.14 -25.64
N GLN A 3 15.46 -38.74 -26.03
CA GLN A 3 16.61 -38.73 -25.10
C GLN A 3 16.47 -37.74 -23.94
N VAL A 4 15.73 -36.64 -24.12
CA VAL A 4 15.48 -35.66 -23.06
C VAL A 4 14.49 -36.23 -22.04
N ILE A 5 13.47 -36.94 -22.53
CA ILE A 5 12.46 -37.59 -21.69
C ILE A 5 13.07 -38.73 -20.87
N GLU A 6 13.97 -39.52 -21.46
CA GLU A 6 14.70 -40.58 -20.72
C GLU A 6 15.63 -40.00 -19.65
N LYS A 7 16.38 -38.93 -19.96
CA LYS A 7 17.20 -38.24 -18.96
C LYS A 7 16.39 -37.67 -17.80
N ILE A 8 15.24 -37.06 -18.09
CA ILE A 8 14.35 -36.53 -17.06
C ILE A 8 13.81 -37.65 -16.17
N ARG A 9 13.47 -38.81 -16.77
CA ARG A 9 12.98 -39.98 -16.04
C ARG A 9 14.07 -40.62 -15.15
N GLU A 10 15.29 -40.73 -15.65
CA GLU A 10 16.42 -41.29 -14.92
C GLU A 10 16.84 -40.39 -13.73
N ILE A 11 16.79 -39.07 -13.92
CA ILE A 11 17.03 -38.08 -12.85
C ILE A 11 15.92 -38.16 -11.80
N SER A 12 14.66 -38.30 -12.22
CA SER A 12 13.50 -38.45 -11.33
C SER A 12 13.60 -39.71 -10.46
N GLU A 13 13.95 -40.86 -11.03
CA GLU A 13 14.10 -42.12 -10.29
C GLU A 13 15.29 -42.06 -9.30
N ARG A 14 16.41 -41.43 -9.69
CA ARG A 14 17.54 -41.19 -8.79
C ARG A 14 17.19 -40.25 -7.63
N LEU A 15 16.43 -39.19 -7.89
CA LEU A 15 15.92 -38.27 -6.86
C LEU A 15 14.98 -38.99 -5.88
N ARG A 16 14.16 -39.92 -6.37
CA ARG A 16 13.18 -40.67 -5.58
C ARG A 16 13.81 -41.69 -4.63
N HIS A 17 15.00 -42.21 -4.95
CA HIS A 17 15.70 -43.20 -4.12
C HIS A 17 16.72 -42.60 -3.13
N CYS A 18 17.09 -41.33 -3.30
CA CYS A 18 17.90 -40.63 -2.32
C CYS A 18 17.04 -40.11 -1.15
N ARG A 19 17.20 -40.69 0.06
CA ARG A 19 16.68 -40.10 1.32
C ARG A 19 17.13 -38.64 1.55
N ARG A 20 18.24 -38.21 0.95
CA ARG A 20 18.72 -36.82 0.92
C ARG A 20 17.94 -35.91 -0.05
N GLY A 21 17.23 -36.48 -1.02
CA GLY A 21 16.38 -35.74 -1.98
C GLY A 21 15.08 -35.23 -1.36
N GLY A 22 14.59 -35.87 -0.29
CA GLY A 22 13.39 -35.42 0.42
C GLY A 22 13.50 -34.00 0.97
N VAL A 23 14.67 -33.64 1.53
CA VAL A 23 14.92 -32.28 2.04
C VAL A 23 14.84 -31.24 0.91
N ALA A 24 15.37 -31.55 -0.27
CA ALA A 24 15.29 -30.66 -1.43
C ALA A 24 13.84 -30.46 -1.90
N VAL A 25 13.02 -31.51 -1.87
CA VAL A 25 11.59 -31.43 -2.19
C VAL A 25 10.84 -30.56 -1.18
N PHE A 26 11.03 -30.80 0.13
CA PHE A 26 10.41 -29.96 1.17
C PHE A 26 10.85 -28.51 1.10
N LEU A 27 12.15 -28.26 0.85
CA LEU A 27 12.69 -26.91 0.68
C LEU A 27 12.07 -26.21 -0.54
N ALA A 28 11.96 -26.92 -1.67
CA ALA A 28 11.34 -26.37 -2.88
C ALA A 28 9.88 -25.95 -2.63
N PHE A 29 9.11 -26.77 -1.91
CA PHE A 29 7.74 -26.41 -1.51
C PHE A 29 7.68 -25.29 -0.48
N ALA A 30 8.65 -25.19 0.43
CA ALA A 30 8.68 -24.14 1.47
C ALA A 30 9.07 -22.76 0.92
N ILE A 31 9.86 -22.68 -0.15
CA ILE A 31 10.28 -21.42 -0.77
C ILE A 31 9.08 -20.64 -1.32
N ILE A 32 8.10 -21.33 -1.92
CA ILE A 32 6.92 -20.68 -2.53
C ILE A 32 6.13 -19.83 -1.52
N PRO A 33 5.62 -20.38 -0.40
CA PRO A 33 4.93 -19.58 0.61
C PRO A 33 5.86 -18.58 1.31
N ALA A 34 7.16 -18.89 1.48
CA ALA A 34 8.11 -17.94 2.07
C ALA A 34 8.25 -16.66 1.23
N ILE A 35 8.40 -16.78 -0.09
CA ILE A 35 8.41 -15.63 -1.00
C ILE A 35 7.06 -14.89 -0.96
N GLY A 36 5.95 -15.65 -0.89
CA GLY A 36 4.61 -15.07 -0.73
C GLY A 36 4.50 -14.16 0.49
N PHE A 37 4.96 -14.62 1.66
CA PHE A 37 4.95 -13.82 2.89
C PHE A 37 5.84 -12.57 2.80
N ILE A 38 7.02 -12.68 2.21
CA ILE A 38 7.90 -11.53 1.96
C ILE A 38 7.21 -10.50 1.06
N GLY A 39 6.53 -10.97 0.02
CA GLY A 39 5.77 -10.14 -0.90
C GLY A 39 4.61 -9.40 -0.21
N ILE A 40 3.80 -10.13 0.55
CA ILE A 40 2.70 -9.56 1.35
C ILE A 40 3.21 -8.49 2.32
N GLY A 41 4.30 -8.76 3.03
CA GLY A 41 4.90 -7.80 3.95
C GLY A 41 5.37 -6.54 3.24
N THR A 42 5.89 -6.66 2.01
CA THR A 42 6.34 -5.53 1.19
C THR A 42 5.17 -4.65 0.76
N ASP A 43 4.06 -5.23 0.30
CA ASP A 43 2.86 -4.48 -0.09
C ASP A 43 2.25 -3.75 1.12
N ILE A 44 2.19 -4.41 2.29
CA ILE A 44 1.71 -3.79 3.54
C ILE A 44 2.62 -2.63 3.96
N ALA A 45 3.95 -2.80 3.91
CA ALA A 45 4.89 -1.74 4.25
C ALA A 45 4.69 -0.50 3.35
N ARG A 46 4.50 -0.70 2.04
CA ARG A 46 4.18 0.39 1.10
C ARG A 46 2.87 1.08 1.47
N ALA A 47 1.82 0.33 1.78
CA ALA A 47 0.54 0.90 2.19
C ALA A 47 0.67 1.74 3.48
N HIS A 48 1.47 1.29 4.45
CA HIS A 48 1.74 2.05 5.67
C HIS A 48 2.51 3.35 5.41
N LEU A 49 3.50 3.34 4.51
CA LEU A 49 4.21 4.56 4.11
C LEU A 49 3.25 5.58 3.47
N VAL A 50 2.39 5.12 2.56
CA VAL A 50 1.36 5.96 1.94
C VAL A 50 0.39 6.50 2.98
N LYS A 51 -0.11 5.67 3.90
CA LYS A 51 -1.00 6.11 4.99
C LYS A 51 -0.34 7.16 5.88
N SER A 52 0.92 6.94 6.28
CA SER A 52 1.67 7.87 7.12
C SER A 52 1.85 9.23 6.43
N ARG A 53 2.26 9.22 5.16
CA ARG A 53 2.40 10.43 4.35
C ARG A 53 1.07 11.15 4.13
N LEU A 54 -0.01 10.39 3.88
CA LEU A 54 -1.35 10.92 3.71
C LEU A 54 -1.85 11.62 4.99
N SER A 55 -1.64 10.99 6.15
CA SER A 55 -1.98 11.59 7.45
C SER A 55 -1.22 12.89 7.67
N SER A 56 0.10 12.87 7.47
CA SER A 56 0.94 14.08 7.64
C SER A 56 0.53 15.21 6.69
N ALA A 57 0.15 14.90 5.45
CA ALA A 57 -0.35 15.89 4.50
C ALA A 57 -1.71 16.46 4.92
N LEU A 58 -2.60 15.60 5.44
CA LEU A 58 -3.91 16.00 5.92
C LEU A 58 -3.82 16.88 7.17
N ASP A 59 -2.91 16.56 8.10
CA ASP A 59 -2.67 17.37 9.30
C ASP A 59 -2.13 18.77 8.97
N ALA A 60 -1.19 18.85 8.01
CA ALA A 60 -0.69 20.14 7.52
C ALA A 60 -1.81 20.97 6.85
N ALA A 61 -2.66 20.30 6.07
CA ALA A 61 -3.81 20.93 5.43
C ALA A 61 -4.86 21.39 6.43
N ALA A 62 -5.12 20.59 7.48
CA ALA A 62 -6.04 20.93 8.55
C ALA A 62 -5.57 22.18 9.29
N LEU A 63 -4.30 22.23 9.69
CA LEU A 63 -3.73 23.41 10.36
C LEU A 63 -3.81 24.68 9.50
N ALA A 64 -3.56 24.57 8.19
CA ALA A 64 -3.73 25.68 7.26
C ALA A 64 -5.20 26.13 7.16
N GLY A 65 -6.13 25.18 7.07
CA GLY A 65 -7.56 25.43 7.03
C GLY A 65 -8.09 26.05 8.33
N GLY A 66 -7.60 25.63 9.49
CA GLY A 66 -7.94 26.22 10.79
C GLY A 66 -7.46 27.67 10.90
N ARG A 67 -6.22 27.96 10.46
CA ARG A 67 -5.69 29.33 10.43
C ARG A 67 -6.52 30.27 9.56
N SER A 68 -7.04 29.76 8.45
CA SER A 68 -7.82 30.52 7.47
C SER A 68 -9.33 30.27 7.60
N PHE A 69 -9.84 29.77 8.73
CA PHE A 69 -11.20 29.20 8.84
C PHE A 69 -12.33 30.07 8.28
N PHE A 70 -12.32 31.36 8.59
CA PHE A 70 -13.32 32.33 8.13
C PHE A 70 -12.94 33.08 6.84
N LEU A 71 -11.77 32.78 6.27
CA LEU A 71 -11.29 33.42 5.05
C LEU A 71 -11.81 32.67 3.82
N THR A 72 -12.07 33.42 2.74
CA THR A 72 -12.46 32.84 1.45
C THR A 72 -11.32 32.03 0.81
N THR A 73 -10.07 32.20 1.26
CA THR A 73 -8.89 31.46 0.79
C THR A 73 -8.71 30.09 1.44
N ARG A 74 -9.48 29.77 2.49
CA ARG A 74 -9.35 28.54 3.29
C ARG A 74 -9.18 27.29 2.44
N ASP A 75 -10.08 27.09 1.49
CA ASP A 75 -10.12 25.86 0.70
C ASP A 75 -8.91 25.76 -0.24
N ALA A 76 -8.44 26.90 -0.78
CA ALA A 76 -7.24 26.95 -1.59
C ALA A 76 -5.97 26.71 -0.76
N ASP A 77 -5.92 27.23 0.47
CA ASP A 77 -4.84 26.97 1.42
C ASP A 77 -4.79 25.47 1.76
N ILE A 78 -5.92 24.86 2.10
CA ILE A 78 -6.03 23.42 2.38
C ILE A 78 -5.46 22.60 1.21
N ASP A 79 -5.88 22.89 -0.03
CA ASP A 79 -5.44 22.14 -1.21
C ASP A 79 -3.95 22.35 -1.51
N MET A 80 -3.45 23.58 -1.35
CA MET A 80 -2.02 23.89 -1.51
C MET A 80 -1.16 23.13 -0.49
N PHE A 81 -1.51 23.16 0.79
CA PHE A 81 -0.76 22.48 1.83
C PHE A 81 -0.87 20.95 1.70
N PHE A 82 -2.03 20.44 1.31
CA PHE A 82 -2.20 19.01 1.07
C PHE A 82 -1.35 18.54 -0.12
N SER A 83 -1.45 19.20 -1.28
CA SER A 83 -0.72 18.82 -2.50
C SER A 83 0.79 19.00 -2.38
N ALA A 84 1.26 20.00 -1.63
CA ALA A 84 2.68 20.16 -1.31
C ALA A 84 3.24 18.99 -0.49
N ASN A 85 2.42 18.40 0.38
CA ASN A 85 2.85 17.30 1.24
C ASN A 85 2.57 15.92 0.63
N PHE A 86 1.56 15.78 -0.22
CA PHE A 86 1.25 14.54 -0.93
C PHE A 86 1.27 14.76 -2.45
N PRO A 87 2.44 14.62 -3.09
CA PRO A 87 2.54 14.78 -4.54
C PRO A 87 1.79 13.64 -5.27
N PRO A 88 1.23 13.93 -6.45
CA PRO A 88 0.51 12.93 -7.24
C PRO A 88 1.44 11.76 -7.61
N GLY A 89 0.91 10.54 -7.50
CA GLY A 89 1.65 9.33 -7.83
C GLY A 89 2.66 8.86 -6.77
N TYR A 90 2.63 9.41 -5.55
CA TYR A 90 3.46 8.93 -4.44
C TYR A 90 3.29 7.41 -4.23
N LEU A 91 4.36 6.65 -4.48
CA LEU A 91 4.38 5.18 -4.48
C LEU A 91 3.34 4.49 -5.39
N GLY A 92 2.90 5.20 -6.44
CA GLY A 92 1.86 4.74 -7.37
C GLY A 92 0.44 4.86 -6.81
N ALA A 93 0.26 5.55 -5.67
CA ALA A 93 -1.04 5.73 -5.06
C ALA A 93 -1.88 6.79 -5.78
N THR A 94 -3.18 6.52 -5.89
CA THR A 94 -4.18 7.47 -6.38
C THR A 94 -4.96 8.02 -5.20
N VAL A 95 -4.99 9.35 -5.03
CA VAL A 95 -5.61 10.02 -3.88
C VAL A 95 -6.97 10.60 -4.25
N THR A 96 -7.92 10.49 -3.31
CA THR A 96 -9.20 11.18 -3.31
C THR A 96 -9.30 12.05 -2.06
N GLY A 97 -9.51 13.35 -2.24
CA GLY A 97 -9.58 14.34 -1.16
C GLY A 97 -8.54 15.46 -1.31
N PRO A 98 -8.42 16.35 -0.32
CA PRO A 98 -9.07 16.29 0.99
C PRO A 98 -10.55 16.68 0.91
N ILE A 99 -11.43 15.87 1.48
CA ILE A 99 -12.84 16.18 1.72
C ILE A 99 -12.89 17.09 2.95
N LYS A 100 -13.57 18.23 2.83
CA LYS A 100 -13.61 19.31 3.83
C LYS A 100 -15.00 19.36 4.44
N ASN A 101 -15.10 19.23 5.75
CA ASN A 101 -16.36 19.26 6.49
C ASN A 101 -16.26 20.29 7.63
N PRO A 102 -16.52 21.59 7.36
CA PRO A 102 -16.49 22.63 8.38
C PRO A 102 -17.77 22.65 9.23
N ASP A 103 -17.61 22.79 10.53
CA ASP A 103 -18.66 23.06 11.50
C ASP A 103 -18.50 24.51 12.00
N ILE A 104 -19.41 25.37 11.56
CA ILE A 104 -19.37 26.81 11.83
C ILE A 104 -19.71 27.10 13.30
N ASP A 105 -20.58 26.30 13.91
CA ASP A 105 -21.08 26.55 15.26
C ASP A 105 -20.00 26.22 16.32
N ASN A 106 -19.19 25.20 16.05
CA ASN A 106 -18.10 24.77 16.95
C ASN A 106 -16.71 25.29 16.54
N GLU A 107 -16.63 26.03 15.43
CA GLU A 107 -15.39 26.48 14.78
C GLU A 107 -14.42 25.32 14.50
N THR A 108 -14.94 24.15 14.15
CA THR A 108 -14.11 22.97 13.86
C THR A 108 -14.08 22.67 12.37
N LEU A 109 -12.91 22.25 11.87
CA LEU A 109 -12.73 21.81 10.50
C LEU A 109 -12.25 20.37 10.49
N GLU A 110 -13.08 19.49 9.92
CA GLU A 110 -12.73 18.10 9.69
C GLU A 110 -12.27 17.89 8.25
N LEU A 111 -11.13 17.23 8.09
CA LEU A 111 -10.59 16.82 6.80
C LEU A 111 -10.49 15.30 6.74
N THR A 112 -10.85 14.73 5.60
CA THR A 112 -10.70 13.29 5.31
C THR A 112 -10.08 13.09 3.94
N ALA A 113 -9.14 12.14 3.82
CA ALA A 113 -8.59 11.75 2.54
C ALA A 113 -8.42 10.23 2.45
N SER A 114 -8.52 9.70 1.24
CA SER A 114 -8.28 8.29 0.94
C SER A 114 -7.24 8.14 -0.17
N ALA A 115 -6.44 7.09 -0.10
CA ALA A 115 -5.51 6.71 -1.15
C ALA A 115 -5.67 5.23 -1.51
N VAL A 116 -5.61 4.93 -2.80
CA VAL A 116 -5.66 3.58 -3.35
C VAL A 116 -4.27 3.24 -3.88
N ILE A 117 -3.70 2.13 -3.41
CA ILE A 117 -2.35 1.68 -3.73
C ILE A 117 -2.42 0.36 -4.51
N PRO A 118 -1.83 0.26 -5.71
CA PRO A 118 -1.76 -1.00 -6.43
C PRO A 118 -0.81 -1.97 -5.73
N THR A 119 -1.24 -3.22 -5.56
CA THR A 119 -0.41 -4.27 -4.97
C THR A 119 0.46 -4.94 -6.02
N SER A 120 1.61 -5.46 -5.60
CA SER A 120 2.51 -6.20 -6.50
C SER A 120 2.41 -7.71 -6.27
N PHE A 121 2.52 -8.13 -5.01
CA PHE A 121 2.56 -9.54 -4.63
C PHE A 121 1.19 -10.05 -4.22
N MET A 122 0.42 -9.25 -3.49
CA MET A 122 -0.95 -9.59 -3.10
C MET A 122 -1.88 -9.76 -4.32
N ARG A 123 -1.54 -9.15 -5.47
CA ARG A 123 -2.26 -9.34 -6.73
C ARG A 123 -2.29 -10.80 -7.19
N VAL A 124 -1.24 -11.58 -6.91
CA VAL A 124 -1.20 -13.03 -7.21
C VAL A 124 -2.28 -13.79 -6.43
N LEU A 125 -2.68 -13.26 -5.28
CA LEU A 125 -3.75 -13.80 -4.42
C LEU A 125 -5.13 -13.20 -4.74
N GLY A 126 -5.25 -12.37 -5.78
CA GLY A 126 -6.50 -11.73 -6.21
C GLY A 126 -6.80 -10.38 -5.55
N PHE A 127 -5.90 -9.84 -4.72
CA PHE A 127 -6.06 -8.50 -4.13
C PHE A 127 -5.29 -7.49 -4.96
N GLU A 128 -5.94 -6.80 -5.90
CA GLU A 128 -5.26 -5.89 -6.84
C GLU A 128 -4.87 -4.55 -6.20
N GLU A 129 -5.61 -4.10 -5.19
CA GLU A 129 -5.46 -2.78 -4.60
C GLU A 129 -5.64 -2.80 -3.08
N LEU A 130 -4.96 -1.87 -2.39
CA LEU A 130 -5.14 -1.58 -0.97
C LEU A 130 -5.62 -0.14 -0.82
N LYS A 131 -6.73 0.04 -0.08
CA LYS A 131 -7.25 1.36 0.26
C LYS A 131 -6.82 1.74 1.67
N VAL A 132 -6.26 2.95 1.81
CA VAL A 132 -5.96 3.57 3.11
C VAL A 132 -6.71 4.89 3.23
N SER A 133 -7.07 5.27 4.46
CA SER A 133 -7.72 6.54 4.76
C SER A 133 -7.04 7.24 5.92
N ALA A 134 -7.10 8.56 5.92
CA ALA A 134 -6.65 9.45 6.99
C ALA A 134 -7.77 10.44 7.33
N PHE A 135 -7.80 10.86 8.60
CA PHE A 135 -8.73 11.82 9.17
C PHE A 135 -7.95 12.79 10.04
N SER A 136 -8.29 14.08 9.97
CA SER A 136 -7.71 15.13 10.80
C SER A 136 -8.78 16.16 11.14
N GLN A 137 -8.74 16.69 12.36
CA GLN A 137 -9.66 17.73 12.83
C GLN A 137 -8.85 18.84 13.49
N VAL A 138 -9.21 20.09 13.21
CA VAL A 138 -8.67 21.28 13.84
C VAL A 138 -9.80 22.15 14.39
N LYS A 139 -9.48 22.96 15.40
CA LYS A 139 -10.35 23.98 15.98
C LYS A 139 -9.67 25.35 15.84
#